data_AF-A0A8J2M0Q8-F1
#
_entry.id   AF-A0A8J2M0Q8-F1
#
_cell.length_a   1.000
_cell.length_b   1.000
_cell.length_c   1.000
_cell.angle_alpha   90.00
_cell.angle_beta   90.00
_cell.angle_gamma   90.00
#
_symmetry.space_group_name_H-M   'P 1'
#
loop_
_entity.id
_entity.type
_entity.pdbx_description
1 polymer ?
#
loop_
_entity_poly.entity_id
_entity_poly.type
_entity_poly.pdbx_seq_one_letter_code
_entity_poly.pdbx_strand_id
1 'polypeptide(L)'
;MKGCDWDGLHEYEAQFFGFLPKGFTDVVYNLILEEWAEIVEKKIMPDLPLEDISGEMKLHLKMELVSMIGKNNILNSLMNKLEAYTLEYVFRIPDEVTLPEDRPNLKVDKEWNAEVANKRRQGLEHNIIKLRLANELFDKEIANNLQAIQLWKAMQEIKGGSSFVSN
;
A
#
# COMPACT_ATOMS: atom_id res chain seq x y z
N MET A 1 9.69 26.20 25.88
CA MET A 1 9.39 25.92 24.46
C MET A 1 10.49 24.99 23.96
N LYS A 2 10.28 23.67 24.06
CA LYS A 2 11.23 22.66 23.56
C LYS A 2 10.90 22.43 22.10
N GLY A 3 11.93 22.43 21.24
CA GLY A 3 11.79 22.07 19.84
C GLY A 3 11.19 20.68 19.73
N CYS A 4 10.02 20.59 19.11
CA CYS A 4 9.44 19.34 18.67
C CYS A 4 10.14 18.96 17.37
N ASP A 5 10.81 17.81 17.36
CA ASP A 5 11.28 17.14 16.15
C ASP A 5 10.05 16.85 15.28
N TRP A 6 9.90 17.57 14.17
CA TRP A 6 8.80 17.40 13.22
C TRP A 6 8.97 16.17 12.32
N ASP A 7 10.14 15.54 12.31
CA ASP A 7 10.51 14.51 11.34
C ASP A 7 9.75 13.18 11.51
N GLY A 8 9.06 12.95 12.64
CA GLY A 8 8.24 11.75 12.87
C GLY A 8 6.75 12.01 13.11
N LEU A 9 6.29 13.27 13.04
CA LEU A 9 4.98 13.68 13.55
C LEU A 9 3.81 13.41 12.59
N HIS A 10 4.08 13.02 11.34
CA HIS A 10 3.07 12.88 10.30
C HIS A 10 3.20 11.60 9.45
N GLU A 11 3.85 10.56 9.96
CA GLU A 11 3.96 9.28 9.24
C GLU A 11 2.59 8.62 9.04
N TYR A 12 1.71 8.71 10.03
CA TYR A 12 0.36 8.14 9.98
C TYR A 12 -0.51 8.85 8.94
N GLU A 13 -0.43 10.19 8.92
CA GLU A 13 -1.02 11.05 7.90
C GLU A 13 -0.45 10.75 6.51
N ALA A 14 0.87 10.59 6.39
CA ALA A 14 1.51 10.29 5.12
C ALA A 14 1.10 8.93 4.57
N GLN A 15 0.92 7.92 5.43
CA GLN A 15 0.38 6.62 5.04
C GLN A 15 -1.05 6.76 4.48
N PHE A 16 -1.90 7.54 5.14
CA PHE A 16 -3.29 7.70 4.74
C PHE A 16 -3.46 8.54 3.47
N PHE A 17 -2.79 9.69 3.39
CA PHE A 17 -2.93 10.63 2.27
C PHE A 17 -2.05 10.26 1.07
N GLY A 18 -1.01 9.44 1.27
CA GLY A 18 -0.03 9.08 0.25
C GLY A 18 0.98 10.18 -0.07
N PHE A 19 0.99 11.27 0.69
CA PHE A 19 1.96 12.36 0.62
C PHE A 19 2.16 12.99 1.98
N LEU A 20 3.31 13.62 2.19
CA LEU A 20 3.59 14.42 3.38
C LEU A 20 2.86 15.76 3.28
N PRO A 21 2.05 16.16 4.29
CA PRO A 21 1.32 17.43 4.27
C PRO A 21 2.19 18.68 4.02
N LYS A 22 3.46 18.65 4.47
CA LYS A 22 4.44 19.70 4.15
C LYS A 22 4.73 19.82 2.65
N GLY A 23 4.82 18.69 1.96
CA GLY A 23 5.00 18.66 0.50
C GLY A 23 3.85 19.33 -0.25
N PHE A 24 2.63 19.30 0.30
CA PHE A 24 1.50 20.03 -0.27
C PHE A 24 1.71 21.54 -0.22
N THR A 25 2.11 22.10 0.93
CA THR A 25 2.32 23.54 1.06
C THR A 25 3.51 24.04 0.25
N ASP A 26 4.55 23.23 0.10
CA ASP A 26 5.68 23.54 -0.78
C ASP A 26 5.26 23.63 -2.26
N VAL A 27 4.40 22.71 -2.72
CA VAL A 27 3.85 22.75 -4.08
C VAL A 27 3.01 24.01 -4.29
N VAL A 28 2.15 24.37 -3.33
CA VAL A 28 1.35 25.60 -3.40
C VAL A 28 2.24 26.84 -3.42
N TYR A 29 3.30 26.87 -2.61
CA TYR A 29 4.27 27.96 -2.60
C TYR A 29 4.91 28.16 -3.99
N ASN A 30 5.37 27.06 -4.60
CA ASN A 30 6.00 27.09 -5.92
C ASN A 30 5.03 27.54 -7.01
N LEU A 31 3.78 27.07 -6.97
CA LEU A 31 2.75 27.47 -7.92
C LEU A 31 2.48 28.99 -7.87
N ILE A 32 2.46 29.58 -6.67
CA ILE A 32 2.29 31.03 -6.51
C ILE A 32 3.46 31.80 -7.15
N LEU A 33 4.68 31.30 -7.00
CA LEU A 33 5.86 31.93 -7.61
C LEU A 33 5.83 31.83 -9.15
N GLU A 34 5.44 30.68 -9.69
CA GLU A 34 5.29 30.48 -11.13
C GLU A 34 4.23 31.40 -11.72
N GLU A 35 3.05 31.46 -11.11
CA GLU A 35 1.96 32.35 -11.52
C GLU A 35 2.37 33.83 -11.42
N TRP A 36 3.10 34.22 -10.38
CA TRP A 36 3.62 35.58 -10.27
C TRP A 36 4.61 35.90 -11.40
N ALA A 37 5.51 34.97 -11.72
CA ALA A 37 6.45 35.15 -12.81
C ALA A 37 5.73 35.30 -14.16
N GLU A 38 4.66 34.52 -14.38
CA GLU A 38 3.83 34.62 -15.56
C GLU A 38 3.09 35.97 -15.65
N ILE A 39 2.54 36.46 -14.54
CA ILE A 39 1.88 37.78 -14.49
C ILE A 39 2.88 38.90 -14.79
N VAL A 40 4.09 38.82 -14.22
CA VAL A 40 5.15 39.80 -14.51
C VAL A 40 5.48 39.81 -15.99
N GLU A 41 5.61 38.65 -16.61
CA GLU A 41 5.93 38.51 -18.03
C GLU A 41 4.82 38.95 -18.97
N LYS A 42 3.58 38.55 -18.70
CA LYS A 42 2.46 38.74 -19.65
C LYS A 42 1.70 40.05 -19.47
N LYS A 43 1.73 40.65 -18.27
CA LYS A 43 0.95 41.87 -17.96
C LYS A 43 1.84 43.04 -17.58
N ILE A 44 2.77 42.85 -16.64
CA ILE A 44 3.55 43.97 -16.09
C ILE A 44 4.60 44.46 -17.08
N MET A 45 5.40 43.56 -17.67
CA MET A 45 6.47 43.94 -18.60
C MET A 45 5.97 44.64 -19.88
N PRO A 46 4.85 44.21 -20.51
CA PRO A 46 4.31 44.88 -21.69
C PRO A 46 3.69 46.26 -21.41
N ASP A 47 3.12 46.46 -20.21
CA ASP A 47 2.46 47.71 -19.83
C ASP A 47 3.45 48.83 -19.42
N LEU A 48 4.73 48.48 -19.23
CA LEU A 48 5.77 49.44 -18.88
C LEU A 48 6.33 50.16 -20.13
N PRO A 49 6.55 51.48 -20.09
CA PRO A 49 7.10 52.25 -21.21
C PRO A 49 8.61 52.02 -21.35
N LEU A 50 8.99 50.83 -21.83
CA LEU A 50 10.38 50.37 -21.92
C LEU A 50 10.95 50.50 -23.34
N GLU A 51 10.39 51.36 -24.20
CA GLU A 51 10.74 51.45 -25.63
C GLU A 51 12.22 51.80 -25.87
N ASP A 52 12.82 52.63 -25.00
CA ASP A 52 14.21 53.11 -25.12
C ASP A 52 15.24 52.31 -24.28
N ILE A 53 14.80 51.23 -23.63
CA ILE A 53 15.63 50.50 -22.63
C ILE A 53 16.28 49.27 -23.27
N SER A 54 17.57 49.05 -22.96
CA SER A 54 18.33 47.89 -23.44
C SER A 54 17.70 46.56 -23.00
N GLY A 55 17.85 45.52 -23.81
CA GLY A 55 17.31 44.19 -23.51
C GLY A 55 17.82 43.61 -22.19
N GLU A 56 19.09 43.86 -21.84
CA GLU A 56 19.68 43.46 -20.54
C GLU A 56 18.99 44.14 -19.36
N MET A 57 18.72 45.43 -19.45
CA MET A 57 18.09 46.18 -18.37
C MET A 57 16.62 45.77 -18.19
N LYS A 58 15.92 45.42 -19.27
CA LYS A 58 14.58 44.81 -19.19
C LYS A 58 14.60 43.46 -18.48
N LEU A 59 15.62 42.64 -18.74
CA LEU A 59 15.77 41.33 -18.13
C LEU A 59 16.09 41.46 -16.63
N HIS A 60 16.95 42.40 -16.25
CA HIS A 60 17.22 42.74 -14.86
C HIS A 60 15.97 43.23 -14.13
N LEU A 61 15.19 44.12 -14.75
CA LEU A 61 13.93 44.61 -14.20
C LEU A 61 12.91 43.47 -14.01
N LYS A 62 12.80 42.56 -14.99
CA LYS A 62 11.95 41.36 -14.89
C LYS A 62 12.36 40.51 -13.69
N MET A 63 13.65 40.19 -13.55
CA MET A 63 14.15 39.41 -12.41
C MET A 63 13.86 40.11 -11.08
N GLU A 64 14.00 41.43 -11.03
CA GLU A 64 13.76 42.20 -9.82
C GLU A 64 12.27 42.21 -9.41
N LEU A 65 11.36 42.39 -10.38
CA LEU A 65 9.91 42.33 -10.17
C LEU A 65 9.45 40.93 -9.74
N VAL A 66 10.00 39.88 -10.35
CA VAL A 66 9.74 38.50 -9.92
C VAL A 66 10.24 38.29 -8.49
N SER A 67 11.44 38.77 -8.17
CA SER A 67 12.01 38.63 -6.81
C SER A 67 11.25 39.42 -5.73
N MET A 68 10.48 40.44 -6.13
CA MET A 68 9.78 41.34 -5.20
C MET A 68 8.75 40.61 -4.33
N ILE A 69 8.10 39.58 -4.87
CA ILE A 69 7.12 38.78 -4.12
C ILE A 69 7.76 38.05 -2.92
N GLY A 70 9.03 37.66 -3.05
CA GLY A 70 9.81 37.02 -1.98
C GLY A 70 10.48 38.01 -1.03
N LYS A 71 10.88 39.19 -1.52
CA LYS A 71 11.64 40.20 -0.72
C LYS A 71 10.88 40.72 0.50
N ASN A 72 9.56 40.81 0.44
CA ASN A 72 8.78 41.40 1.54
C ASN A 72 8.49 40.43 2.69
N ASN A 73 8.92 39.16 2.62
CA ASN A 73 8.61 38.11 3.60
C ASN A 73 7.10 37.90 3.89
N ILE A 74 6.21 38.61 3.20
CA ILE A 74 4.75 38.49 3.36
C ILE A 74 4.31 37.12 2.87
N LEU A 75 4.78 36.70 1.68
CA LEU A 75 4.47 35.38 1.13
C LEU A 75 4.97 34.27 2.05
N ASN A 76 6.22 34.34 2.50
CA ASN A 76 6.80 33.38 3.44
C ASN A 76 6.01 33.31 4.74
N SER A 77 5.66 34.46 5.32
CA SER A 77 4.87 34.53 6.56
C SER A 77 3.46 33.96 6.39
N LEU A 78 2.80 34.25 5.26
CA LEU A 78 1.48 33.72 4.95
C LEU A 78 1.51 32.22 4.71
N MET A 79 2.53 31.73 4.00
CA MET A 79 2.70 30.31 3.71
C MET A 79 3.09 29.50 4.94
N ASN A 80 3.93 30.05 5.83
CA ASN A 80 4.20 29.42 7.13
C ASN A 80 2.93 29.31 7.99
N LYS A 81 2.05 30.33 7.96
CA LYS A 81 0.76 30.25 8.64
C LYS A 81 -0.15 29.22 8.00
N LEU A 82 -0.22 29.20 6.67
CA LEU A 82 -1.01 28.22 5.93
C LEU A 82 -0.54 26.80 6.26
N GLU A 83 0.78 26.55 6.25
CA GLU A 83 1.41 25.29 6.65
C GLU A 83 1.01 24.88 8.06
N ALA A 84 1.09 25.79 9.04
CA ALA A 84 0.66 25.50 10.40
C ALA A 84 -0.84 25.10 10.45
N TYR A 85 -1.71 25.82 9.75
CA TYR A 85 -3.15 25.52 9.73
C TYR A 85 -3.46 24.21 9.01
N THR A 86 -2.83 23.94 7.87
CA THR A 86 -3.07 22.71 7.12
C THR A 86 -2.56 21.50 7.89
N LEU A 87 -1.41 21.61 8.55
CA LEU A 87 -0.87 20.56 9.42
C LEU A 87 -1.73 20.32 10.67
N GLU A 88 -2.29 21.36 11.27
CA GLU A 88 -3.03 21.24 12.53
C GLU A 88 -4.50 20.81 12.35
N TYR A 89 -5.17 21.25 11.27
CA TYR A 89 -6.62 21.10 11.12
C TYR A 89 -7.07 20.32 9.89
N VAL A 90 -6.33 20.38 8.78
CA VAL A 90 -6.79 19.79 7.50
C VAL A 90 -6.27 18.38 7.32
N PHE A 91 -4.96 18.22 7.49
CA PHE A 91 -4.27 16.95 7.25
C PHE A 91 -3.97 16.19 8.54
N ARG A 92 -4.35 16.71 9.71
CA ARG A 92 -4.17 16.01 10.98
C ARG A 92 -5.15 14.88 11.12
N ILE A 93 -4.65 13.69 11.46
CA ILE A 93 -5.50 12.61 11.97
C ILE A 93 -5.46 12.72 13.51
N PRO A 94 -6.60 12.89 14.20
CA PRO A 94 -6.61 12.97 15.65
C PRO A 94 -6.06 11.68 16.28
N ASP A 95 -5.33 11.83 17.40
CA ASP A 95 -4.67 10.71 18.08
C ASP A 95 -5.67 9.65 18.58
N GLU A 96 -6.92 10.05 18.82
CA GLU A 96 -8.00 9.16 19.25
C GLU A 96 -8.66 8.39 18.09
N VAL A 97 -8.32 8.71 16.84
CA VAL A 97 -8.92 8.11 15.64
C VAL A 97 -8.00 7.06 15.06
N THR A 98 -8.47 5.82 15.04
CA THR A 98 -7.82 4.76 14.28
C THR A 98 -8.39 4.69 12.87
N LEU A 99 -7.53 4.69 11.87
CA LEU A 99 -7.93 4.53 10.48
C LEU A 99 -8.62 3.19 10.24
N PRO A 100 -9.54 3.10 9.27
CA PRO A 100 -10.22 1.85 8.94
C PRO A 100 -9.27 0.68 8.64
N GLU A 101 -8.15 0.96 8.00
CA GLU A 101 -7.10 -0.01 7.65
C GLU A 101 -6.40 -0.63 8.87
N ASP A 102 -6.28 0.11 9.97
CA ASP A 102 -5.65 -0.34 11.20
C ASP A 102 -6.63 -0.90 12.24
N ARG A 103 -7.94 -0.90 11.94
CA ARG A 103 -8.93 -1.55 12.81
C ARG A 103 -8.61 -3.02 13.14
N PRO A 104 -8.05 -3.84 12.23
CA PRO A 104 -7.59 -5.18 12.56
C PRO A 104 -6.47 -5.18 13.63
N ASN A 105 -5.61 -4.16 13.63
CA ASN A 105 -4.52 -4.00 14.61
C ASN A 105 -5.04 -3.66 16.02
N LEU A 106 -6.27 -3.17 16.16
CA LEU A 106 -6.90 -2.98 17.49
C LEU A 106 -7.29 -4.30 18.14
N LYS A 107 -7.53 -5.35 17.35
CA LYS A 107 -7.90 -6.68 17.82
C LYS A 107 -6.68 -7.60 17.75
N VAL A 108 -5.64 -7.25 18.49
CA VAL A 108 -4.52 -8.17 18.69
C VAL A 108 -5.01 -9.29 19.61
N ASP A 109 -5.29 -10.44 19.02
CA ASP A 109 -5.58 -11.64 19.77
C ASP A 109 -4.27 -12.09 20.44
N LYS A 110 -4.15 -11.86 21.77
CA LYS A 110 -2.88 -12.05 22.51
C LYS A 110 -2.34 -13.47 22.43
N GLU A 111 -3.19 -14.43 22.10
CA GLU A 111 -2.84 -15.84 21.95
C GLU A 111 -2.43 -16.20 20.51
N TRP A 112 -2.82 -15.39 19.51
CA TRP A 112 -2.53 -15.63 18.11
C TRP A 112 -1.27 -14.89 17.66
N ASN A 113 -0.11 -15.52 17.87
CA ASN A 113 1.17 -15.01 17.38
C ASN A 113 1.59 -15.69 16.07
N ALA A 114 2.48 -15.06 15.30
CA ALA A 114 3.05 -15.61 14.07
C ALA A 114 3.64 -17.02 14.25
N GLU A 115 4.27 -17.27 15.39
CA GLU A 115 4.80 -18.59 15.74
C GLU A 115 3.71 -19.65 15.92
N VAL A 116 2.59 -19.29 16.57
CA VAL A 116 1.44 -20.19 16.78
C VAL A 116 0.77 -20.50 15.45
N ALA A 117 0.60 -19.49 14.59
CA ALA A 117 0.09 -19.65 13.24
C ALA A 117 1.01 -20.57 12.40
N ASN A 118 2.34 -20.40 12.50
CA ASN A 118 3.28 -21.22 11.75
C ASN A 118 3.33 -22.68 12.25
N LYS A 119 3.30 -22.90 13.57
CA LYS A 119 3.19 -24.25 14.14
C LYS A 119 1.90 -24.94 13.71
N ARG A 120 0.77 -24.21 13.70
CA ARG A 120 -0.51 -24.74 13.21
C ARG A 120 -0.45 -25.07 11.72
N ARG A 121 0.16 -24.21 10.89
CA ARG A 121 0.37 -24.47 9.46
C ARG A 121 1.16 -25.77 9.24
N GLN A 122 2.30 -25.93 9.92
CA GLN A 122 3.11 -27.15 9.82
C GLN A 122 2.35 -28.40 10.27
N GLY A 123 1.58 -28.31 11.36
CA GLY A 123 0.74 -29.42 11.82
C GLY A 123 -0.34 -29.81 10.81
N LEU A 124 -0.97 -28.83 10.17
CA LEU A 124 -1.96 -29.06 9.11
C LEU A 124 -1.31 -29.68 7.86
N GLU A 125 -0.14 -29.20 7.44
CA GLU A 125 0.61 -29.77 6.31
C GLU A 125 0.93 -31.26 6.55
N HIS A 126 1.39 -31.60 7.75
CA HIS A 126 1.66 -32.99 8.13
C HIS A 126 0.39 -33.87 8.10
N ASN A 127 -0.72 -33.34 8.61
CA ASN A 127 -2.00 -34.06 8.60
C ASN A 127 -2.53 -34.27 7.18
N ILE A 128 -2.37 -33.28 6.29
CA ILE A 128 -2.73 -33.42 4.87
C ILE A 128 -1.93 -34.54 4.22
N ILE A 129 -0.62 -34.62 4.46
CA ILE A 129 0.23 -35.68 3.92
C ILE A 129 -0.22 -37.05 4.44
N LYS A 130 -0.48 -37.17 5.75
CA LYS A 130 -0.99 -38.41 6.34
C LYS A 130 -2.31 -38.87 5.73
N LEU A 131 -3.25 -37.95 5.55
CA LEU A 131 -4.55 -38.27 4.96
C LEU A 131 -4.42 -38.69 3.49
N ARG A 132 -3.54 -38.04 2.71
CA ARG A 132 -3.25 -38.44 1.33
C ARG A 132 -2.68 -39.85 1.27
N LEU A 133 -1.70 -40.16 2.12
CA LEU A 133 -1.12 -41.50 2.19
C LEU A 133 -2.15 -42.55 2.60
N ALA A 134 -3.00 -42.25 3.58
CA ALA A 134 -4.06 -43.16 4.01
C ALA A 134 -5.05 -43.44 2.86
N ASN A 135 -5.45 -42.40 2.12
CA ASN A 135 -6.31 -42.57 0.95
C ASN A 135 -5.66 -43.47 -0.13
N GLU A 136 -4.38 -43.24 -0.45
CA GLU A 136 -3.67 -44.09 -1.41
C GLU A 136 -3.57 -45.56 -0.96
N LEU A 137 -3.42 -45.81 0.35
CA LEU A 137 -3.42 -47.16 0.90
C LEU A 137 -4.81 -47.81 0.80
N PHE A 138 -5.87 -47.07 1.13
CA PHE A 138 -7.24 -47.56 0.98
C PHE A 138 -7.57 -47.86 -0.48
N ASP A 139 -7.18 -47.01 -1.43
CA ASP A 139 -7.40 -47.25 -2.85
C ASP A 139 -6.70 -48.54 -3.34
N LYS A 140 -5.47 -48.78 -2.88
CA LYS A 140 -4.74 -50.04 -3.16
C LYS A 140 -5.42 -51.25 -2.53
N GLU A 141 -5.89 -51.14 -1.29
CA GLU A 141 -6.58 -52.22 -0.60
C GLU A 141 -7.91 -52.56 -1.30
N ILE A 142 -8.68 -51.55 -1.72
CA ILE A 142 -9.90 -51.72 -2.51
C ILE A 142 -9.58 -52.46 -3.82
N ALA A 143 -8.54 -52.07 -4.55
CA ALA A 143 -8.13 -52.72 -5.79
C ALA A 143 -7.73 -54.19 -5.56
N ASN A 144 -6.94 -54.48 -4.52
CA ASN A 144 -6.52 -55.83 -4.16
C ASN A 144 -7.71 -56.71 -3.78
N ASN A 145 -8.64 -56.18 -2.98
CA ASN A 145 -9.85 -56.90 -2.57
C ASN A 145 -10.77 -57.19 -3.77
N LEU A 146 -10.89 -56.25 -4.71
CA LEU A 146 -11.62 -56.47 -5.96
C LEU A 146 -10.99 -57.60 -6.80
N GLN A 147 -9.66 -57.63 -6.92
CA GLN A 147 -8.95 -58.71 -7.61
C GLN A 147 -9.16 -60.06 -6.91
N ALA A 148 -9.08 -60.11 -5.58
CA ALA A 148 -9.33 -61.33 -4.81
C ALA A 148 -10.76 -61.85 -5.00
N ILE A 149 -11.76 -60.96 -5.02
CA ILE A 149 -13.15 -61.32 -5.31
C ILE A 149 -13.29 -61.88 -6.73
N GLN A 150 -12.63 -61.27 -7.73
CA GLN A 150 -12.65 -61.76 -9.10
C GLN A 150 -12.01 -63.15 -9.22
N LEU A 151 -10.85 -63.38 -8.60
CA LEU A 151 -10.18 -64.68 -8.56
C LEU A 151 -11.05 -65.75 -7.88
N TRP A 152 -11.68 -65.41 -6.76
CA TRP A 152 -12.58 -66.32 -6.05
C TRP A 152 -13.79 -66.70 -6.89
N LYS A 153 -14.39 -65.74 -7.61
CA LYS A 153 -15.48 -66.00 -8.57
C LYS A 153 -15.02 -66.93 -9.70
N ALA A 154 -13.89 -66.66 -10.33
CA ALA A 154 -13.33 -67.51 -11.38
C ALA A 154 -13.04 -68.94 -10.89
N MET A 155 -12.54 -69.09 -9.66
CA MET A 155 -12.28 -70.39 -9.05
C MET A 155 -13.58 -71.17 -8.75
N GLN A 156 -14.68 -70.49 -8.40
CA GLN A 156 -16.00 -71.12 -8.29
C GLN A 156 -16.53 -71.60 -9.64
N GLU A 157 -16.37 -70.82 -10.70
CA GLU A 157 -16.78 -71.22 -12.06
C GLU A 157 -16.01 -72.45 -12.54
N ILE A 158 -14.70 -72.54 -12.25
CA ILE A 158 -13.88 -73.73 -12.57
C ILE A 158 -14.32 -74.96 -11.77
N LYS A 159 -14.63 -74.82 -10.47
CA LYS A 159 -15.15 -75.92 -9.65
C LYS A 159 -16.56 -76.36 -10.07
N GLY A 160 -17.40 -75.43 -10.51
CA GLY A 160 -18.72 -75.73 -11.08
C GLY A 160 -18.65 -76.42 -12.45
N GLY A 161 -17.61 -76.16 -13.24
CA GLY A 161 -17.37 -76.82 -14.53
C GLY A 161 -16.73 -78.22 -14.43
N SER A 162 -16.01 -78.52 -13.34
CA SER A 162 -15.32 -79.80 -13.16
C SER A 162 -16.24 -80.97 -12.80
N SER A 163 -17.54 -80.74 -12.50
CA SER A 163 -18.50 -81.83 -12.24
C SER A 163 -19.17 -82.39 -13.51
N PHE A 164 -18.74 -81.99 -14.71
CA PHE A 164 -19.34 -82.43 -15.98
C PHE A 164 -18.43 -83.27 -16.89
N VAL A 165 -17.24 -83.68 -16.43
CA VAL A 165 -16.37 -84.61 -17.19
C VAL A 165 -15.91 -85.75 -16.29
N SER A 166 -16.80 -86.71 -16.08
CA SER A 166 -16.48 -88.07 -15.63
C SER A 166 -17.57 -89.00 -16.15
N ASN A 167 -17.38 -89.48 -17.38
CA ASN A 167 -17.97 -90.70 -17.91
C ASN A 167 -16.81 -91.57 -18.40
#